data_AF-A0A967WSX7-F1
#
_entry.id   AF-A0A967WSX7-F1
#
_cell.length_a   1.000
_cell.length_b   1.000
_cell.length_c   1.000
_cell.angle_alpha   90.00
_cell.angle_beta   90.00
_cell.angle_gamma   90.00
#
_symmetry.space_group_name_H-M   'P 1'
#
loop_
_entity.id
_entity.type
_entity.pdbx_description
1 polymer ?
#
loop_
_entity_poly.entity_id
_entity_poly.type
_entity_poly.pdbx_seq_one_letter_code
_entity_poly.pdbx_strand_id
1 'polypeptide(L)'
;RATGSDTSEIFLSRYRTEHPGADLLNLDAVTLDTDRKFEGIYSNKVLIHLTRDELWSSLLRQAEVLTPGGIALHTFWHGEGEEMHHGLRFVCYQTGQLEAIIPAEFQI
;
A
#
# COMPACT_ATOMS: atom_id res chain seq x y z
N ARG A 1 -10.71 14.56 -2.98
CA ARG A 1 -11.48 13.62 -2.11
C ARG A 1 -10.55 12.46 -1.76
N ALA A 2 -10.68 11.84 -0.59
CA ALA A 2 -9.86 10.70 -0.19
C ALA A 2 -10.74 9.53 0.26
N THR A 3 -10.23 8.32 0.07
CA THR A 3 -10.81 7.07 0.57
C THR A 3 -9.74 6.41 1.43
N GLY A 4 -10.06 6.11 2.69
CA GLY A 4 -9.15 5.37 3.58
C GLY A 4 -9.35 3.88 3.43
N SER A 5 -8.32 3.09 3.68
CA SER A 5 -8.43 1.63 3.76
C SER A 5 -7.52 1.05 4.83
N ASP A 6 -7.97 -0.06 5.39
CA ASP A 6 -7.24 -0.87 6.36
C ASP A 6 -7.81 -2.29 6.33
N THR A 7 -7.03 -3.31 6.71
CA THR A 7 -7.56 -4.69 6.89
C THR A 7 -8.33 -4.84 8.19
N SER A 8 -8.05 -3.98 9.19
CA SER A 8 -8.66 -4.00 10.51
C SER A 8 -10.04 -3.37 10.49
N GLU A 9 -11.07 -4.22 10.45
CA GLU A 9 -12.47 -3.78 10.56
C GLU A 9 -12.75 -2.97 11.84
N ILE A 10 -12.03 -3.29 12.93
CA ILE A 10 -12.12 -2.56 14.20
C ILE A 10 -11.62 -1.12 14.02
N PHE A 11 -10.49 -0.92 13.33
CA PHE A 11 -9.95 0.41 13.09
C PHE A 11 -10.89 1.24 12.22
N LEU A 12 -11.40 0.66 11.14
CA LEU A 12 -12.38 1.31 10.27
C LEU A 12 -13.66 1.67 11.01
N SER A 13 -14.18 0.77 11.86
CA SER A 13 -15.40 1.00 12.63
C SER A 13 -15.24 2.12 13.66
N ARG A 14 -14.09 2.17 14.34
CA ARG A 14 -13.75 3.28 15.25
C ARG A 14 -13.66 4.59 14.48
N TYR A 15 -12.97 4.63 13.35
CA TYR A 15 -12.85 5.84 12.54
C TYR A 15 -14.21 6.32 12.02
N ARG A 16 -15.10 5.42 11.58
CA ARG A 16 -16.47 5.78 11.15
C ARG A 16 -17.32 6.35 12.28
N THR A 17 -17.08 5.94 13.53
CA THR A 17 -17.82 6.47 14.69
C THR A 17 -17.52 7.96 14.89
N GLU A 18 -16.26 8.37 14.71
CA GLU A 18 -15.83 9.77 14.82
C GLU A 18 -16.08 10.56 13.52
N HIS A 19 -16.10 9.87 12.37
CA HIS A 19 -16.27 10.46 11.04
C HIS A 19 -17.31 9.69 10.20
N PRO A 20 -18.62 9.85 10.45
CA PRO A 20 -19.67 9.04 9.80
C PRO A 20 -19.76 9.18 8.27
N GLY A 21 -19.26 10.30 7.73
CA GLY A 21 -19.20 10.54 6.28
C GLY A 21 -17.90 10.08 5.61
N ALA A 22 -16.97 9.48 6.34
CA ALA A 22 -15.70 9.02 5.79
C ALA A 22 -15.91 7.87 4.79
N ASP A 23 -15.31 8.00 3.62
CA ASP A 23 -15.27 6.94 2.61
C ASP A 23 -14.16 5.96 2.97
N LEU A 24 -14.53 4.76 3.41
CA LEU A 24 -13.61 3.76 3.93
C LEU A 24 -13.86 2.38 3.32
N LEU A 25 -12.79 1.69 2.90
CA LEU A 25 -12.80 0.33 2.39
C LEU A 25 -12.03 -0.61 3.32
N ASN A 26 -12.53 -1.83 3.53
CA ASN A 26 -11.73 -2.89 4.14
C ASN A 26 -10.93 -3.56 3.02
N LEU A 27 -9.62 -3.31 2.96
CA LEU A 27 -8.75 -3.82 1.89
C LEU A 27 -7.45 -4.35 2.47
N ASP A 28 -6.98 -5.43 1.88
CA ASP A 28 -5.61 -5.91 2.00
C ASP A 28 -4.70 -5.15 1.02
N ALA A 29 -3.54 -4.69 1.50
CA ALA A 29 -2.62 -3.87 0.71
C ALA A 29 -1.95 -4.65 -0.44
N VAL A 30 -1.94 -5.98 -0.38
CA VAL A 30 -1.44 -6.86 -1.46
C VAL A 30 -2.51 -7.01 -2.54
N THR A 31 -3.75 -7.31 -2.17
CA THR A 31 -4.78 -7.70 -3.15
C THR A 31 -5.62 -6.53 -3.66
N LEU A 32 -5.75 -5.45 -2.87
CA LEU A 32 -6.60 -4.29 -3.13
C LEU A 32 -7.91 -4.69 -3.84
N ASP A 33 -8.67 -5.60 -3.23
CA ASP A 33 -9.86 -6.22 -3.82
C ASP A 33 -11.01 -5.20 -3.95
N THR A 34 -11.01 -4.46 -5.05
CA THR A 34 -11.97 -3.40 -5.37
C THR A 34 -11.97 -3.05 -6.85
N ASP A 35 -13.14 -2.77 -7.40
CA ASP A 35 -13.28 -2.30 -8.79
C ASP A 35 -13.12 -0.78 -8.91
N ARG A 36 -12.97 -0.08 -7.79
CA ARG A 36 -12.83 1.39 -7.77
C ARG A 36 -11.50 1.81 -8.38
N LYS A 37 -11.52 2.92 -9.12
CA LYS A 37 -10.32 3.55 -9.69
C LYS A 37 -9.93 4.81 -8.93
N PHE A 38 -8.63 5.08 -8.88
CA PHE A 38 -8.05 6.20 -8.14
C PHE A 38 -7.05 6.98 -8.98
N GLU A 39 -7.03 8.30 -8.83
CA GLU A 39 -6.02 9.18 -9.45
C GLU A 39 -4.67 9.12 -8.71
N GLY A 40 -4.67 8.62 -7.48
CA GLY A 40 -3.45 8.35 -6.74
C GLY A 40 -3.66 7.42 -5.57
N ILE A 41 -2.58 6.71 -5.22
CA ILE A 41 -2.49 5.84 -4.07
C ILE A 41 -1.34 6.33 -3.21
N TYR A 42 -1.59 6.44 -1.92
CA TYR A 42 -0.60 6.86 -0.95
C TYR A 42 -0.52 5.85 0.17
N SER A 43 0.70 5.49 0.58
CA SER A 43 0.90 4.76 1.82
C SER A 43 2.16 5.20 2.54
N ASN A 44 2.02 5.56 3.81
CA ASN A 44 3.16 5.88 4.65
C ASN A 44 3.53 4.67 5.51
N LYS A 45 4.68 4.05 5.24
CA LYS A 45 5.19 2.92 6.05
C LYS A 45 4.20 1.75 6.17
N VAL A 46 3.39 1.51 5.14
CA VAL A 46 2.49 0.34 5.08
C VAL A 46 3.15 -0.80 4.32
N LEU A 47 3.70 -0.51 3.13
CA LEU A 47 4.27 -1.54 2.27
C LEU A 47 5.59 -2.14 2.80
N ILE A 48 6.20 -1.52 3.83
CA ILE A 48 7.38 -2.07 4.52
C ILE A 48 7.09 -3.38 5.25
N HIS A 49 5.82 -3.76 5.40
CA HIS A 49 5.41 -5.01 6.05
C HIS A 49 5.35 -6.20 5.08
N LEU A 50 5.39 -5.94 3.78
CA LEU A 50 5.22 -6.95 2.75
C LEU A 50 6.54 -7.65 2.44
N THR A 51 6.47 -8.94 2.10
CA THR A 51 7.57 -9.61 1.41
C THR A 51 7.81 -8.97 0.03
N ARG A 52 8.95 -9.28 -0.60
CA ARG A 52 9.24 -8.77 -1.94
C ARG A 52 8.22 -9.22 -2.99
N ASP A 53 7.77 -10.47 -2.91
CA ASP A 53 6.77 -11.01 -3.82
C ASP A 53 5.40 -10.35 -3.60
N GLU A 54 5.00 -10.15 -2.34
CA GLU A 54 3.78 -9.42 -1.99
C GLU A 54 3.85 -7.94 -2.39
N LEU A 55 5.01 -7.29 -2.28
CA LEU A 55 5.22 -5.92 -2.74
C LEU A 55 5.07 -5.84 -4.27
N TRP A 56 5.68 -6.77 -5.00
CA TRP A 56 5.51 -6.87 -6.45
C TRP A 56 4.03 -7.05 -6.83
N SER A 57 3.33 -7.99 -6.20
CA SER A 57 1.89 -8.22 -6.41
C SER A 57 1.04 -7.00 -6.05
N SER A 58 1.35 -6.33 -4.93
CA SER A 58 0.70 -5.08 -4.53
C SER A 58 0.85 -4.01 -5.59
N LEU A 59 2.07 -3.78 -6.07
CA LEU A 59 2.34 -2.73 -7.07
C LEU A 59 1.65 -3.03 -8.40
N LEU A 60 1.70 -4.28 -8.89
CA LEU A 60 0.94 -4.69 -10.08
C LEU A 60 -0.54 -4.39 -9.93
N ARG A 61 -1.11 -4.76 -8.78
CA ARG A 61 -2.50 -4.50 -8.48
C ARG A 61 -2.82 -3.01 -8.40
N GLN A 62 -1.92 -2.21 -7.84
CA GLN A 62 -2.04 -0.76 -7.80
C GLN A 62 -2.09 -0.16 -9.21
N ALA A 63 -1.26 -0.64 -10.14
CA ALA A 63 -1.30 -0.19 -11.54
C ALA A 63 -2.67 -0.44 -12.18
N GLU A 64 -3.34 -1.55 -11.84
CA GLU A 64 -4.67 -1.84 -12.34
C GLU A 64 -5.74 -0.90 -11.78
N VAL A 65 -5.69 -0.55 -10.49
CA VAL A 65 -6.71 0.31 -9.84
C VAL A 65 -6.40 1.80 -9.98
N LEU A 66 -5.22 2.17 -10.45
CA LEU A 66 -4.94 3.55 -10.85
C LEU A 66 -5.62 3.89 -12.18
N THR A 67 -6.07 5.13 -12.32
CA THR A 67 -6.44 5.68 -13.62
C THR A 67 -5.18 5.89 -14.47
N PRO A 68 -5.27 5.93 -15.81
CA PRO A 68 -4.14 6.31 -16.65
C PRO A 68 -3.52 7.65 -16.20
N GLY A 69 -2.21 7.67 -15.97
CA GLY A 69 -1.49 8.84 -15.44
C GLY A 69 -1.63 9.07 -13.93
N GLY A 70 -2.26 8.13 -13.20
CA GLY A 70 -2.35 8.17 -11.75
C GLY A 70 -1.01 7.93 -11.06
N ILE A 71 -0.90 8.35 -9.80
CA ILE A 71 0.38 8.39 -9.06
C ILE A 71 0.35 7.43 -7.87
N ALA A 72 1.36 6.58 -7.75
CA ALA A 72 1.65 5.81 -6.54
C ALA A 72 2.76 6.52 -5.73
N LEU A 73 2.48 6.85 -4.46
CA LEU A 73 3.42 7.53 -3.56
C LEU A 73 3.56 6.76 -2.25
N HIS A 74 4.75 6.19 -2.04
CA HIS A 74 5.02 5.34 -0.87
C HIS A 74 6.28 5.75 -0.14
N THR A 75 6.33 5.43 1.15
CA THR A 75 7.55 5.58 1.96
C THR A 75 8.04 4.22 2.42
N PHE A 76 9.36 4.02 2.32
CA PHE A 76 10.06 2.82 2.75
C PHE A 76 11.15 3.17 3.75
N TRP A 77 11.57 2.18 4.54
CA TRP A 77 12.76 2.33 5.38
C TRP A 77 14.01 2.06 4.54
N HIS A 78 14.95 2.98 4.58
CA HIS A 78 16.23 2.83 3.89
C HIS A 78 17.15 1.92 4.70
N GLY A 79 17.71 0.89 4.06
CA GLY A 79 18.65 -0.01 4.71
C GLY A 79 18.66 -1.39 4.06
N GLU A 80 19.11 -2.39 4.81
CA GLU A 80 19.13 -3.78 4.37
C GLU A 80 18.55 -4.69 5.44
N GLY A 81 17.94 -5.78 5.02
CA GLY A 81 17.45 -6.83 5.92
C GLY A 81 15.96 -6.75 6.22
N GLU A 82 15.51 -7.75 6.96
CA GLU A 82 14.15 -7.89 7.45
C GLU A 82 14.18 -8.09 8.96
N GLU A 83 13.29 -7.41 9.68
CA GLU A 83 13.14 -7.53 11.12
C GLU A 83 11.72 -8.00 11.46
N MET A 84 11.59 -8.79 12.52
CA MET A 84 10.30 -9.18 13.08
C MET A 84 10.15 -8.59 14.47
N HIS A 85 9.18 -7.69 14.65
CA HIS A 85 8.85 -7.09 15.95
C HIS A 85 7.40 -7.37 16.28
N HIS A 86 7.15 -8.04 17.41
CA HIS A 86 5.80 -8.35 17.88
C HIS A 86 4.88 -9.01 16.83
N GLY A 87 5.45 -9.87 15.97
CA GLY A 87 4.71 -10.56 14.90
C GLY A 87 4.51 -9.73 13.62
N LEU A 88 5.02 -8.50 13.56
CA LEU A 88 5.03 -7.66 12.37
C LEU A 88 6.39 -7.71 11.69
N ARG A 89 6.37 -7.87 10.36
CA ARG A 89 7.57 -7.80 9.52
C ARG A 89 7.91 -6.35 9.20
N PHE A 90 9.19 -6.02 9.12
CA PHE A 90 9.70 -4.75 8.65
C PHE A 90 10.81 -5.04 7.65
N VAL A 91 10.64 -4.59 6.42
CA VAL A 91 11.62 -4.77 5.34
C VAL A 91 12.26 -3.43 5.03
N CYS A 92 13.58 -3.40 5.10
CA CYS A 92 14.39 -2.26 4.69
C CYS A 92 14.87 -2.46 3.25
N TYR A 93 14.91 -1.37 2.50
CA TYR A 93 15.32 -1.40 1.10
C TYR A 93 16.40 -0.36 0.80
N GLN A 94 17.37 -0.76 -0.02
CA GLN A 94 18.18 0.15 -0.80
C GLN A 94 17.37 0.63 -2.02
N THR A 95 17.67 1.83 -2.54
CA THR A 95 16.96 2.38 -3.71
C THR A 95 16.95 1.43 -4.90
N GLY A 96 18.11 0.87 -5.28
CA GLY A 96 18.20 -0.05 -6.41
C GLY A 96 17.43 -1.36 -6.22
N GLN A 97 17.16 -1.77 -4.97
CA GLN A 97 16.30 -2.94 -4.70
C GLN A 97 14.84 -2.62 -4.95
N LEU A 98 14.36 -1.42 -4.59
CA LEU A 98 13.01 -0.98 -4.91
C LEU A 98 12.83 -0.82 -6.42
N GLU A 99 13.78 -0.18 -7.10
CA GLU A 99 13.75 -0.02 -8.56
C GLU A 99 13.63 -1.37 -9.28
N ALA A 100 14.30 -2.41 -8.78
CA ALA A 100 14.22 -3.76 -9.35
C ALA A 100 12.88 -4.48 -9.08
N ILE A 101 12.12 -4.06 -8.06
CA ILE A 101 10.81 -4.62 -7.69
C ILE A 101 9.67 -3.79 -8.33
N ILE A 102 9.90 -2.57 -8.77
CA ILE A 102 8.83 -1.77 -9.35
C ILE A 102 8.46 -2.34 -10.73
N PRO A 103 7.17 -2.67 -10.98
CA PRO A 103 6.73 -3.16 -12.28
C PRO A 103 6.89 -2.15 -13.40
N ALA A 104 7.00 -2.64 -14.63
CA ALA A 104 7.21 -1.80 -15.82
C ALA A 104 6.03 -0.87 -16.14
N GLU A 105 4.88 -1.10 -15.53
CA GLU A 105 3.69 -0.25 -15.57
C GLU A 105 3.92 1.12 -14.92
N PHE A 106 4.92 1.24 -14.05
CA PHE A 106 5.29 2.51 -13.42
C PHE A 106 6.50 3.14 -14.08
N GLN A 107 6.42 4.45 -14.24
CA GLN A 107 7.58 5.29 -14.52
C GLN A 107 8.11 5.84 -13.20
N ILE A 108 9.42 5.65 -12.98
CA ILE A 108 10.16 6.09 -11.78
C ILE A 108 11.06 7.27 -12.14
#